data_AF-A0A3A9JDQ4-F1
#
_entry.id   AF-A0A3A9JDQ4-F1
#
_cell.length_a   1.000
_cell.length_b   1.000
_cell.length_c   1.000
_cell.angle_alpha   90.00
_cell.angle_beta   90.00
_cell.angle_gamma   90.00
#
_symmetry.space_group_name_H-M   'P 1'
#
loop_
_entity.id
_entity.type
_entity.pdbx_description
1 polymer ?
#
loop_
_entity_poly.entity_id
_entity_poly.type
_entity_poly.pdbx_seq_one_letter_code
_entity_poly.pdbx_strand_id
1 'polypeptide(L)'
;MTQSSRLAVPAAAALLLLPLLAGCGQDTARTLGFTRDAPDEFSVVTRAPLSLPPSLGNLPVPRPGSTRPQELTGAAAGEAILAPGAAH
;
A
#
# COMPACT_ATOMS: atom_id res chain seq x y z
N MET A 1 34.25 53.84 -16.50
CA MET A 1 34.80 52.53 -16.90
C MET A 1 35.07 51.63 -15.67
N THR A 2 34.13 51.55 -14.72
CA THR A 2 34.32 50.82 -13.43
C THR A 2 33.12 49.94 -13.04
N GLN A 3 32.07 49.90 -13.85
CA GLN A 3 30.83 49.16 -13.57
C GLN A 3 30.87 47.74 -14.14
N SER A 4 31.52 47.54 -15.30
CA SER A 4 31.63 46.25 -16.00
C SER A 4 32.38 45.19 -15.17
N SER A 5 33.37 45.63 -14.39
CA SER A 5 34.18 44.75 -13.52
C SER A 5 33.46 44.32 -12.24
N ARG A 6 32.44 45.06 -11.77
CA ARG A 6 31.67 44.72 -10.56
C ARG A 6 30.68 43.58 -10.80
N LEU A 7 30.21 43.42 -12.04
CA LEU A 7 29.31 42.34 -12.45
C LEU A 7 30.07 41.07 -12.85
N ALA A 8 31.34 41.20 -13.26
CA ALA A 8 32.18 40.07 -13.66
C ALA A 8 32.55 39.14 -12.50
N VAL A 9 32.75 39.67 -11.29
CA VAL A 9 33.09 38.87 -10.09
C VAL A 9 31.97 37.92 -9.65
N PRO A 10 30.70 38.35 -9.45
CA PRO A 10 29.62 37.42 -9.10
C PRO A 10 29.30 36.45 -10.24
N ALA A 11 29.43 36.88 -11.50
CA ALA A 11 29.24 35.99 -12.65
C ALA A 11 30.30 34.87 -12.71
N ALA A 12 31.58 35.20 -12.50
CA ALA A 12 32.66 34.22 -12.47
C ALA A 12 32.53 33.25 -11.28
N ALA A 13 32.11 33.75 -10.10
CA ALA A 13 31.84 32.91 -8.94
C ALA A 13 30.67 31.94 -9.17
N ALA A 14 29.59 32.39 -9.83
CA ALA A 14 28.48 31.53 -10.20
C ALA A 14 28.90 30.44 -11.21
N LEU A 15 29.74 30.80 -12.19
CA LEU A 15 30.28 29.85 -13.17
C LEU A 15 31.15 28.75 -12.53
N LEU A 16 31.90 29.07 -11.47
CA LEU A 16 32.69 28.10 -10.71
C LEU A 16 31.85 27.13 -9.86
N LEU A 17 30.60 27.51 -9.52
CA LEU A 17 29.70 26.70 -8.71
C LEU A 17 28.82 25.74 -9.53
N LEU A 18 28.67 25.97 -10.84
CA LEU A 18 27.94 25.09 -11.77
C LEU A 18 28.32 23.59 -11.68
N PRO A 19 29.61 23.19 -11.59
CA PRO A 19 29.97 21.78 -11.50
C PRO A 19 29.55 21.12 -10.18
N LEU A 20 29.28 21.88 -9.10
CA LEU A 20 28.77 21.30 -7.85
C LEU A 20 27.34 20.78 -8.03
N LEU A 21 26.56 21.39 -8.94
CA LEU A 21 25.22 20.91 -9.30
C LEU A 21 25.25 19.60 -10.11
N ALA A 22 26.37 19.27 -10.76
CA ALA A 22 26.52 17.99 -11.47
C ALA A 22 26.58 16.78 -10.51
N GLY A 23 26.87 17.00 -9.22
CA GLY A 23 26.75 15.98 -8.18
C GLY A 23 25.30 15.68 -7.77
N CYS A 24 24.37 16.59 -8.06
CA CYS A 24 22.93 16.38 -7.90
C CYS A 24 22.42 15.57 -9.10
N GLY A 25 22.57 14.24 -9.02
CA GLY A 25 22.13 13.33 -10.06
C GLY A 25 20.60 13.17 -10.14
N GLN A 26 20.18 12.30 -11.06
CA GLN A 26 18.78 11.94 -11.34
C GLN A 26 17.98 11.41 -10.13
N ASP A 27 18.65 10.94 -9.07
CA ASP A 27 18.00 10.40 -7.87
C ASP A 27 17.65 11.49 -6.82
N THR A 28 18.02 12.75 -7.06
CA THR A 28 17.73 13.85 -6.13
C THR A 28 16.24 14.03 -5.86
N ALA A 29 15.39 13.88 -6.88
CA ALA A 29 13.94 13.91 -6.69
C ALA A 29 13.44 12.77 -5.77
N ARG A 30 14.05 11.58 -5.85
CA ARG A 30 13.71 10.42 -5.02
C ARG A 30 14.18 10.59 -3.58
N THR A 31 15.42 11.02 -3.37
CA THR A 31 15.98 11.30 -2.04
C THR A 31 15.27 12.43 -1.30
N LEU A 32 14.76 13.44 -2.02
CA LEU A 32 13.98 14.55 -1.47
C LEU A 32 12.48 14.22 -1.31
N GLY A 33 12.03 13.02 -1.71
CA GLY A 33 10.64 12.58 -1.55
C GLY A 33 9.66 13.15 -2.59
N PHE A 34 10.15 13.72 -3.70
CA PHE A 34 9.32 14.15 -4.83
C PHE A 34 8.91 12.99 -5.76
N THR A 35 9.49 11.80 -5.58
CA THR A 35 9.10 10.57 -6.27
C THR A 35 8.33 9.64 -5.32
N ARG A 36 7.23 9.06 -5.82
CA ARG A 36 6.47 8.04 -5.11
C ARG A 36 6.97 6.65 -5.51
N ASP A 37 7.48 5.89 -4.55
CA ASP A 37 7.78 4.47 -4.72
C ASP A 37 6.51 3.66 -4.46
N ALA A 38 6.00 2.97 -5.47
CA ALA A 38 4.87 2.06 -5.29
C ALA A 38 5.38 0.74 -4.69
N PRO A 39 4.69 0.17 -3.69
CA PRO A 39 5.02 -1.16 -3.20
C PRO A 39 4.76 -2.19 -4.30
N ASP A 40 5.57 -3.25 -4.29
CA ASP A 40 5.46 -4.38 -5.23
C ASP A 40 4.08 -5.06 -5.08
N GLU A 41 3.38 -5.17 -6.21
CA GLU A 41 2.02 -5.69 -6.33
C GLU A 41 1.91 -7.19 -6.03
N PHE A 42 3.04 -7.89 -6.01
CA PHE A 42 3.14 -9.30 -5.67
C PHE A 42 3.71 -9.53 -4.26
N SER A 43 3.95 -8.46 -3.51
CA SER A 43 4.52 -8.54 -2.17
C SER A 43 3.47 -9.05 -1.19
N VAL A 44 3.76 -10.22 -0.60
CA VAL A 44 2.89 -10.81 0.42
C VAL A 44 3.32 -10.30 1.79
N VAL A 45 2.49 -9.44 2.38
CA VAL A 45 2.67 -9.00 3.78
C VAL A 45 2.03 -10.01 4.74
N THR A 46 2.74 -10.37 5.81
CA THR A 46 2.18 -11.22 6.87
C THR A 46 1.25 -10.39 7.75
N ARG A 47 0.00 -10.82 7.87
CA ARG A 47 -0.96 -10.22 8.80
C ARG A 47 -0.83 -10.89 10.17
N ALA A 48 -1.17 -10.16 11.23
CA ALA A 48 -1.27 -10.75 12.56
C ALA A 48 -2.18 -11.99 12.53
N PRO A 49 -1.83 -13.07 13.25
CA PRO A 49 -2.65 -14.26 13.31
C PRO A 49 -4.02 -13.94 13.91
N LEU A 50 -5.05 -14.65 13.44
CA LEU A 50 -6.41 -14.49 13.96
C LEU A 50 -6.43 -14.97 15.43
N SER A 51 -7.05 -14.17 16.32
CA SER A 51 -7.25 -14.58 17.71
C SER A 51 -8.35 -15.64 17.81
N LEU A 52 -8.07 -16.73 18.51
CA LEU A 52 -9.08 -17.76 18.76
C LEU A 52 -9.96 -17.35 19.95
N PRO A 53 -11.30 -17.31 19.80
CA PRO A 53 -12.18 -17.05 20.92
C PRO A 53 -12.18 -18.24 21.89
N PRO A 54 -12.33 -18.02 23.21
CA PRO A 54 -12.31 -19.10 24.22
C PRO A 54 -13.44 -20.11 24.05
N SER A 55 -14.54 -19.72 23.39
CA SER A 55 -15.67 -20.58 23.05
C SER A 55 -15.33 -21.65 22.00
N LEU A 56 -14.29 -21.46 21.18
CA LEU A 56 -13.95 -22.40 20.10
C LEU A 56 -13.44 -23.75 20.63
N GLY A 57 -12.95 -23.79 21.88
CA GLY A 57 -12.55 -25.03 22.55
C GLY A 57 -13.72 -25.87 23.08
N ASN A 58 -14.93 -25.30 23.14
CA ASN A 58 -16.11 -25.91 23.74
C ASN A 58 -17.27 -25.99 22.73
N LEU A 59 -17.00 -26.57 21.56
CA LEU A 59 -18.03 -26.79 20.56
C LEU A 59 -18.99 -27.92 21.01
N PRO A 60 -20.30 -27.79 20.76
CA PRO A 60 -21.24 -28.88 20.98
C PRO A 60 -20.83 -30.13 20.19
N VAL A 61 -21.01 -31.31 20.79
CA VAL A 61 -20.72 -32.58 20.13
C VAL A 61 -21.53 -32.68 18.83
N PRO A 62 -20.89 -32.95 17.68
CA PRO A 62 -21.60 -33.13 16.42
C PRO A 62 -22.59 -34.29 16.53
N ARG A 63 -23.80 -34.12 15.98
CA ARG A 63 -24.76 -35.21 15.83
C ARG A 63 -24.59 -35.84 14.45
N PRO A 64 -24.06 -37.07 14.33
CA PRO A 64 -23.91 -37.72 13.03
C PRO A 64 -25.25 -37.78 12.30
N GLY A 65 -25.27 -37.39 11.03
CA GLY A 65 -26.48 -37.37 10.20
C GLY A 65 -27.40 -36.17 10.39
N SER A 66 -27.10 -35.21 11.28
CA SER A 66 -27.87 -33.96 11.35
C SER A 66 -27.60 -33.08 10.13
N THR A 67 -28.64 -32.44 9.60
CA THR A 67 -28.53 -31.42 8.55
C THR A 67 -27.52 -30.35 8.95
N ARG A 68 -26.58 -30.04 8.06
CA ARG A 68 -25.59 -28.98 8.28
C ARG A 68 -26.25 -27.62 8.09
N PRO A 69 -26.32 -26.76 9.11
CA PRO A 69 -27.00 -25.46 8.99
C PRO A 69 -26.38 -24.53 7.95
N GLN A 70 -25.07 -24.69 7.70
CA GLN A 70 -24.31 -23.89 6.75
C GLN A 70 -24.47 -24.37 5.29
N GLU A 71 -25.05 -25.56 5.10
CA GLU A 71 -25.17 -26.20 3.80
C GLU A 71 -26.43 -25.68 3.10
N LEU A 72 -26.22 -24.69 2.23
CA LEU A 72 -27.26 -24.20 1.33
C LEU A 72 -27.34 -25.10 0.11
N THR A 73 -28.57 -25.36 -0.36
CA THR A 73 -28.76 -25.92 -1.70
C THR A 73 -28.32 -24.90 -2.75
N GLY A 74 -27.95 -25.34 -3.95
CA GLY A 74 -27.49 -24.44 -5.01
C GLY A 74 -28.49 -23.32 -5.35
N ALA A 75 -29.80 -23.63 -5.30
CA ALA A 75 -30.86 -22.63 -5.46
C ALA A 75 -30.87 -21.62 -4.31
N ALA A 76 -30.84 -22.08 -3.05
CA ALA A 76 -30.82 -21.20 -1.88
C ALA A 76 -29.57 -20.29 -1.84
N ALA A 77 -28.42 -20.80 -2.27
CA ALA A 77 -27.20 -19.99 -2.40
C ALA A 77 -27.33 -18.90 -3.48
N GLY A 78 -27.99 -19.21 -4.61
CA GLY A 78 -28.25 -18.25 -5.68
C GLY A 78 -29.17 -17.12 -5.24
N GLU A 79 -30.27 -17.45 -4.56
CA GLU A 79 -31.22 -16.46 -4.03
C GLU A 79 -30.57 -15.51 -3.02
N ALA A 80 -29.69 -16.02 -2.13
CA ALA A 80 -28.98 -15.19 -1.15
C ALA A 80 -28.05 -14.15 -1.79
N ILE A 81 -27.50 -14.44 -2.97
CA ILE A 81 -26.66 -13.50 -3.74
C ILE A 81 -27.54 -12.44 -4.42
N LEU A 82 -28.70 -12.83 -4.93
CA LEU A 82 -29.57 -11.95 -5.71
C LEU A 82 -30.40 -11.01 -4.84
N ALA A 83 -30.80 -11.45 -3.64
CA ALA A 83 -31.62 -10.72 -2.69
C ALA A 83 -31.01 -10.76 -1.27
N PRO A 84 -29.94 -9.96 -1.00
CA PRO A 84 -29.19 -10.03 0.25
C PRO A 84 -29.99 -9.67 1.52
N GLY A 85 -31.24 -9.22 1.40
CA GLY A 85 -32.14 -8.93 2.51
C GLY A 85 -33.17 -10.02 2.87
N ALA A 86 -33.23 -11.13 2.11
CA ALA A 86 -34.23 -12.18 2.30
C ALA A 86 -33.77 -13.34 3.22
N ALA A 87 -32.49 -13.34 3.62
CA ALA A 87 -31.91 -14.34 4.52
C ALA A 87 -31.89 -13.82 5.97
N HIS A 88 -33.07 -13.72 6.60
CA HIS A 88 -33.20 -13.47 8.04
C HIS A 88 -34.42 -14.17 8.62
#